data_AF-D8F5R5-F1
#
_entry.id   AF-D8F5R5-F1
#
_cell.length_a   1.000
_cell.length_b   1.000
_cell.length_c   1.000
_cell.angle_alpha   90.00
_cell.angle_beta   90.00
_cell.angle_gamma   90.00
#
_symmetry.space_group_name_H-M   'P 1'
#
loop_
_entity.id
_entity.type
_entity.pdbx_description
1 polymer ?
#
loop_
_entity_poly.entity_id
_entity_poly.type
_entity_poly.pdbx_seq_one_letter_code
_entity_poly.pdbx_strand_id
1 'polypeptide(L)'
;MGKITEGELARILNSLEEKKIFTLDTLVSFLSCSVPTARLKLKQWGTYTSYNQNGRYYTMPSVPRFDDNGLWHYREIYFSQYGNLKNTIIQLVSDSSFGLTGKEIGAIVRLDPRSFLHHFRNTKGIQREKRDGVYVYYASNAVTYEQQKKRREMLEHPSDEFVSDTKAVVILCALIKWFR
;
A
#
# COMPACT_ATOMS: atom_id res chain seq x y z
N MET A 1 17.40 24.27 -26.70
CA MET A 1 17.06 23.91 -25.31
C MET A 1 18.08 24.55 -24.40
N GLY A 2 17.68 25.57 -23.63
CA GLY A 2 18.57 26.17 -22.63
C GLY A 2 18.86 25.15 -21.53
N LYS A 3 20.13 25.07 -21.07
CA LYS A 3 20.46 24.26 -19.90
C LYS A 3 19.77 24.89 -18.69
N ILE A 4 18.86 24.15 -18.04
CA ILE A 4 18.32 24.54 -16.74
C ILE A 4 19.50 24.68 -15.78
N THR A 5 19.65 25.84 -15.18
CA THR A 5 20.70 26.11 -14.18
C THR A 5 20.40 25.37 -12.89
N GLU A 6 21.41 25.07 -12.07
CA GLU A 6 21.21 24.38 -10.78
C GLU A 6 20.24 25.14 -9.86
N GLY A 7 20.30 26.48 -9.85
CA GLY A 7 19.40 27.33 -9.07
C GLY A 7 17.95 27.37 -9.59
N GLU A 8 17.73 27.17 -10.88
CA GLU A 8 16.38 26.97 -11.44
C GLU A 8 15.81 25.61 -11.07
N LEU A 9 16.63 24.57 -11.14
CA LEU A 9 16.23 23.22 -10.78
C LEU A 9 15.79 23.13 -9.31
N ALA A 10 16.56 23.73 -8.39
CA ALA A 10 16.23 23.77 -6.97
C ALA A 10 14.87 24.45 -6.71
N ARG A 11 14.60 25.59 -7.37
CA ARG A 11 13.31 26.28 -7.26
C ARG A 11 12.15 25.44 -7.77
N ILE A 12 12.33 24.72 -8.89
CA ILE A 12 11.33 23.81 -9.45
C ILE A 12 11.03 22.69 -8.46
N LEU A 13 12.05 22.05 -7.88
CA LEU A 13 11.87 20.98 -6.90
C LEU A 13 11.11 21.47 -5.66
N ASN A 14 11.48 22.61 -5.10
CA ASN A 14 10.76 23.20 -3.96
C ASN A 14 9.28 23.49 -4.31
N SER A 15 9.02 24.01 -5.51
CA SER A 15 7.64 24.28 -5.97
C SER A 15 6.81 23.00 -6.12
N LEU A 16 7.44 21.90 -6.54
CA LEU A 16 6.78 20.59 -6.65
C LEU A 16 6.49 19.99 -5.26
N GLU A 17 7.40 20.17 -4.30
CA GLU A 17 7.21 19.74 -2.91
C GLU A 17 6.07 20.52 -2.23
N GLU A 18 6.02 21.84 -2.39
CA GLU A 18 4.94 22.69 -1.89
C GLU A 18 3.58 22.30 -2.48
N LYS A 19 3.55 21.97 -3.78
CA LYS A 19 2.32 21.50 -4.45
C LYS A 19 1.85 20.14 -3.93
N LYS A 20 2.74 19.35 -3.30
CA LYS A 20 2.57 17.96 -2.84
C LYS A 20 2.32 16.95 -3.97
N ILE A 21 1.38 17.23 -4.86
CA ILE A 21 0.99 16.37 -5.97
C ILE A 21 1.03 17.12 -7.29
N PHE A 22 1.59 16.48 -8.30
CA PHE A 22 1.67 17.03 -9.65
C PHE A 22 1.44 15.95 -10.72
N THR A 23 1.28 16.38 -11.96
CA THR A 23 1.08 15.52 -13.13
C THR A 23 2.29 15.60 -14.06
N LEU A 24 2.37 14.65 -14.99
CA LEU A 24 3.39 14.66 -16.04
C LEU A 24 3.35 15.96 -16.88
N ASP A 25 2.15 16.45 -17.20
CA ASP A 25 1.99 17.69 -17.97
C ASP A 25 2.51 18.91 -17.20
N THR A 26 2.23 18.99 -15.89
CA THR A 26 2.81 20.03 -15.03
C THR A 26 4.34 20.00 -15.07
N LEU A 27 4.93 18.79 -14.99
CA LEU A 27 6.37 18.63 -15.00
C LEU A 27 7.00 19.01 -16.35
N VAL A 28 6.36 18.61 -17.46
CA VAL A 28 6.75 18.98 -18.82
C VAL A 28 6.77 20.49 -19.00
N SER A 29 5.71 21.18 -18.53
CA SER A 29 5.65 22.64 -18.58
C SER A 29 6.73 23.30 -17.70
N PHE A 30 6.94 22.81 -16.47
CA PHE A 30 7.94 23.37 -15.54
C PHE A 30 9.37 23.22 -16.06
N LEU A 31 9.70 22.08 -16.67
CA LEU A 31 11.03 21.82 -17.20
C LEU A 31 11.21 22.25 -18.65
N SER A 32 10.15 22.72 -19.33
CA SER A 32 10.13 22.99 -20.77
C SER A 32 10.76 21.85 -21.59
N CYS A 33 10.38 20.60 -21.28
CA CYS A 33 11.03 19.41 -21.84
C CYS A 33 10.03 18.43 -22.45
N SER A 34 10.52 17.44 -23.20
CA SER A 34 9.66 16.41 -23.78
C SER A 34 9.14 15.44 -22.70
N VAL A 35 8.00 14.78 -22.98
CA VAL A 35 7.44 13.74 -22.10
C VAL A 35 8.46 12.64 -21.74
N PRO A 36 9.25 12.06 -22.68
CA PRO A 36 10.29 11.10 -22.35
C PRO A 36 11.32 11.66 -21.35
N THR A 37 11.77 12.91 -21.54
CA THR A 37 12.71 13.58 -20.65
C THR A 37 12.13 13.77 -19.25
N ALA A 38 10.87 14.21 -19.15
CA ALA A 38 10.17 14.34 -17.87
C ALA A 38 10.05 13.00 -17.12
N ARG A 39 9.75 11.90 -17.83
CA ARG A 39 9.71 10.55 -17.24
C ARG A 39 11.07 10.07 -16.73
N LEU A 40 12.15 10.37 -17.45
CA LEU A 40 13.50 10.10 -16.96
C LEU A 40 13.80 10.87 -15.67
N LYS A 41 13.35 12.13 -15.57
CA LYS A 41 13.50 12.94 -14.35
C LYS A 41 12.71 12.38 -13.17
N LEU A 42 11.46 11.99 -13.37
CA LEU A 42 10.64 11.31 -12.35
C LEU A 42 11.35 10.08 -11.77
N LYS A 43 11.99 9.28 -12.64
CA LYS A 43 12.77 8.11 -12.23
C LYS A 43 14.05 8.51 -11.47
N GLN A 44 14.79 9.50 -11.98
CA GLN A 44 16.01 10.01 -11.33
C GLN A 44 15.75 10.56 -9.92
N TRP A 45 14.61 11.21 -9.72
CA TRP A 45 14.24 11.78 -8.44
C TRP A 45 13.52 10.80 -7.50
N GLY A 46 13.30 9.55 -7.93
CA GLY A 46 12.65 8.53 -7.09
C GLY A 46 11.20 8.85 -6.76
N THR A 47 10.50 9.63 -7.58
CA THR A 47 9.11 10.04 -7.31
C THR A 47 8.17 8.84 -7.15
N TYR A 48 7.19 8.97 -6.25
CA TYR A 48 6.12 7.99 -6.13
C TYR A 48 5.00 8.29 -7.13
N THR A 49 4.40 7.23 -7.67
CA THR A 49 3.31 7.30 -8.64
C THR A 49 2.02 6.77 -8.01
N SER A 50 0.89 7.43 -8.25
CA SER A 50 -0.40 7.02 -7.69
C SER A 50 -0.85 5.67 -8.22
N TYR A 51 -1.29 4.76 -7.36
CA TYR A 51 -1.70 3.42 -7.77
C TYR A 51 -3.18 3.31 -8.19
N ASN A 52 -4.03 4.30 -7.87
CA ASN A 52 -5.49 4.25 -8.10
C ASN A 52 -6.02 5.18 -9.20
N GLN A 53 -5.16 6.04 -9.77
CA GLN A 53 -5.54 7.04 -10.78
C GLN A 53 -4.82 6.80 -12.11
N ASN A 54 -4.70 5.53 -12.52
CA ASN A 54 -3.98 5.11 -13.73
C ASN A 54 -2.53 5.64 -13.83
N GLY A 55 -1.87 5.83 -12.68
CA GLY A 55 -0.52 6.38 -12.62
C GLY A 55 -0.40 7.86 -13.04
N ARG A 56 -1.51 8.62 -13.01
CA ARG A 56 -1.55 10.02 -13.46
C ARG A 56 -0.82 11.01 -12.55
N TYR A 57 -0.77 10.72 -11.25
CA TYR A 57 -0.28 11.65 -10.25
C TYR A 57 1.06 11.19 -9.66
N TYR A 58 1.90 12.17 -9.36
CA TYR A 58 3.24 11.99 -8.82
C TYR A 58 3.42 12.83 -7.55
N THR A 59 4.30 12.37 -6.67
CA THR A 59 4.75 13.11 -5.49
C THR A 59 6.25 12.94 -5.29
N MET A 60 6.91 13.98 -4.78
CA MET A 60 8.32 13.93 -4.41
C MET A 60 8.52 13.01 -3.19
N PRO A 61 9.69 12.37 -3.02
CA PRO A 61 9.94 11.44 -1.90
C PRO A 61 9.87 12.07 -0.51
N SER A 62 10.12 13.38 -0.41
CA SER A 62 10.11 14.18 0.82
C SER A 62 8.70 14.46 1.37
N VAL A 63 7.66 14.32 0.54
CA VAL A 63 6.28 14.70 0.83
C VAL A 63 5.47 13.62 1.57
N PRO A 64 5.39 12.36 1.11
CA PRO A 64 4.50 11.37 1.70
C PRO A 64 4.92 11.02 3.14
N ARG A 65 3.91 10.85 3.99
CA ARG A 65 4.05 10.21 5.30
C ARG A 65 3.31 8.89 5.24
N PHE A 66 4.04 7.83 4.91
CA PHE A 66 3.48 6.49 4.79
C PHE A 66 3.07 5.97 6.16
N ASP A 67 1.93 5.27 6.22
CA ASP A 67 1.46 4.55 7.39
C ASP A 67 2.21 3.23 7.59
N ASP A 68 1.82 2.45 8.60
CA ASP A 68 2.43 1.15 8.92
C ASP A 68 2.29 0.12 7.78
N ASN A 69 1.33 0.33 6.88
CA ASN A 69 1.13 -0.49 5.68
C ASN A 69 1.93 0.03 4.47
N GLY A 70 2.73 1.07 4.65
CA GLY A 70 3.48 1.70 3.56
C GLY A 70 2.63 2.52 2.61
N LEU A 71 1.43 2.94 3.03
CA LEU A 71 0.47 3.65 2.20
C LEU A 71 0.37 5.12 2.60
N TRP A 72 0.23 5.98 1.61
CA TRP A 72 -0.06 7.39 1.83
C TRP A 72 -1.25 7.79 0.98
N HIS A 73 -2.31 8.24 1.65
CA HIS A 73 -3.55 8.65 1.03
C HIS A 73 -3.67 10.17 1.11
N TYR A 74 -3.73 10.83 -0.05
CA TYR A 74 -3.95 12.25 -0.14
C TYR A 74 -5.23 12.52 -0.92
N ARG A 75 -6.31 12.86 -0.20
CA ARG A 75 -7.67 12.94 -0.76
C ARG A 75 -7.98 11.61 -1.48
N GLU A 76 -8.37 11.65 -2.75
CA GLU A 76 -8.68 10.49 -3.60
C GLU A 76 -7.46 9.96 -4.39
N ILE A 77 -6.23 10.34 -4.03
CA ILE A 77 -5.00 9.94 -4.71
C ILE A 77 -4.12 9.15 -3.76
N TYR A 78 -3.80 7.93 -4.14
CA TYR A 78 -3.20 6.96 -3.24
C TYR A 78 -1.83 6.52 -3.74
N PHE A 79 -0.86 6.49 -2.82
CA PHE A 79 0.53 6.15 -3.09
C PHE A 79 0.97 5.00 -2.19
N SER A 80 1.96 4.27 -2.67
CA SER A 80 2.56 3.16 -1.95
C SER A 80 4.07 3.27 -2.05
N GLN A 81 4.76 3.04 -0.93
CA GLN A 81 6.22 2.95 -0.93
C GLN A 81 6.74 1.77 -1.78
N TYR A 82 5.88 0.78 -2.04
CA TYR A 82 6.16 -0.39 -2.87
C TYR A 82 5.88 -0.16 -4.37
N GLY A 83 5.51 1.07 -4.75
CA GLY A 83 5.25 1.46 -6.12
C GLY A 83 3.81 1.19 -6.55
N ASN A 84 3.61 0.18 -7.41
CA ASN A 84 2.29 -0.09 -7.99
C ASN A 84 1.39 -0.94 -7.06
N LEU A 85 0.10 -1.00 -7.38
CA LEU A 85 -0.89 -1.76 -6.60
C LEU A 85 -0.53 -3.24 -6.47
N LYS A 86 0.10 -3.83 -7.49
CA LYS A 86 0.47 -5.25 -7.48
C LYS A 86 1.52 -5.55 -6.43
N ASN A 87 2.62 -4.79 -6.44
CA ASN A 87 3.70 -4.96 -5.46
C ASN A 87 3.20 -4.62 -4.05
N THR A 88 2.34 -3.61 -3.94
CA THR A 88 1.70 -3.23 -2.68
C THR A 88 0.93 -4.41 -2.07
N ILE A 89 0.06 -5.06 -2.85
CA ILE A 89 -0.74 -6.18 -2.35
C ILE A 89 0.14 -7.38 -1.99
N ILE A 90 1.17 -7.68 -2.79
CA ILE A 90 2.12 -8.75 -2.45
C ILE A 90 2.74 -8.46 -1.08
N GLN A 91 3.14 -7.23 -0.82
CA GLN A 91 3.77 -6.88 0.43
C GLN A 91 2.82 -6.86 1.63
N LEU A 92 1.61 -6.31 1.46
CA LEU A 92 0.57 -6.36 2.50
C LEU A 92 0.23 -7.81 2.90
N VAL A 93 0.13 -8.70 1.91
CA VAL A 93 -0.13 -10.12 2.16
C VAL A 93 1.08 -10.79 2.81
N SER A 94 2.30 -10.46 2.40
CA SER A 94 3.53 -10.99 3.00
C SER A 94 3.70 -10.60 4.46
N ASP A 95 3.36 -9.35 4.79
CA ASP A 95 3.54 -8.79 6.14
C ASP A 95 2.37 -9.12 7.08
N SER A 96 1.24 -9.62 6.55
CA SER A 96 0.12 -10.08 7.36
C SER A 96 0.46 -11.32 8.18
N SER A 97 -0.02 -11.37 9.42
CA SER A 97 0.11 -12.56 10.28
C SER A 97 -0.84 -13.69 9.95
N PHE A 98 -1.92 -13.44 9.20
CA PHE A 98 -3.03 -14.40 9.00
C PHE A 98 -3.42 -14.53 7.52
N GLY A 99 -2.62 -13.97 6.61
CA GLY A 99 -3.08 -13.67 5.25
C GLY A 99 -4.19 -12.61 5.24
N LEU A 100 -4.72 -12.30 4.07
CA LEU A 100 -5.74 -11.27 3.90
C LEU A 100 -6.84 -11.73 2.96
N THR A 101 -8.08 -11.51 3.33
CA THR A 101 -9.24 -11.64 2.45
C THR A 101 -9.25 -10.49 1.44
N GLY A 102 -9.96 -10.70 0.33
CA GLY A 102 -10.18 -9.63 -0.65
C GLY A 102 -10.79 -8.36 -0.06
N LYS A 103 -11.69 -8.50 0.92
CA LYS A 103 -12.34 -7.37 1.61
C LYS A 103 -11.35 -6.59 2.47
N GLU A 104 -10.49 -7.29 3.22
CA GLU A 104 -9.43 -6.66 4.04
C GLU A 104 -8.43 -5.92 3.15
N ILE A 105 -7.99 -6.53 2.04
CA ILE A 105 -7.09 -5.87 1.06
C ILE A 105 -7.74 -4.59 0.52
N GLY A 106 -9.01 -4.66 0.09
CA GLY A 106 -9.73 -3.49 -0.41
C GLY A 106 -9.90 -2.38 0.62
N ALA A 107 -10.14 -2.73 1.88
CA ALA A 107 -10.22 -1.76 2.98
C ALA A 107 -8.87 -1.05 3.21
N ILE A 108 -7.76 -1.80 3.22
CA ILE A 108 -6.41 -1.26 3.42
C ILE A 108 -6.02 -0.32 2.27
N VAL A 109 -6.19 -0.77 1.02
CA VAL A 109 -5.81 0.01 -0.18
C VAL A 109 -6.88 1.01 -0.64
N ARG A 110 -7.99 1.13 0.10
CA ARG A 110 -9.14 2.00 -0.20
C ARG A 110 -9.70 1.86 -1.62
N LEU A 111 -9.76 0.63 -2.14
CA LEU A 111 -10.31 0.32 -3.46
C LEU A 111 -11.37 -0.77 -3.36
N ASP A 112 -12.38 -0.74 -4.25
CA ASP A 112 -13.32 -1.86 -4.38
C ASP A 112 -12.53 -3.11 -4.81
N PRO A 113 -12.53 -4.20 -4.03
CA PRO A 113 -11.85 -5.44 -4.39
C PRO A 113 -12.24 -5.96 -5.78
N ARG A 114 -13.48 -5.74 -6.24
CA ARG A 114 -13.96 -6.14 -7.57
C ARG A 114 -13.19 -5.47 -8.70
N SER A 115 -12.67 -4.26 -8.47
CA SER A 115 -11.94 -3.50 -9.49
C SER A 115 -10.55 -4.06 -9.80
N PHE A 116 -9.91 -4.78 -8.86
CA PHE A 116 -8.51 -5.21 -9.03
C PHE A 116 -8.21 -6.68 -8.71
N LEU A 117 -9.02 -7.37 -7.88
CA LEU A 117 -8.67 -8.73 -7.41
C LEU A 117 -8.57 -9.78 -8.53
N HIS A 118 -9.23 -9.56 -9.67
CA HIS A 118 -9.14 -10.48 -10.80
C HIS A 118 -7.72 -10.58 -11.36
N HIS A 119 -6.90 -9.53 -11.23
CA HIS A 119 -5.48 -9.54 -11.59
C HIS A 119 -4.62 -10.43 -10.68
N PHE A 120 -5.11 -10.77 -9.48
CA PHE A 120 -4.34 -11.47 -8.45
C PHE A 120 -4.62 -12.97 -8.35
N ARG A 121 -5.34 -13.55 -9.33
CA ARG A 121 -5.65 -14.99 -9.32
C ARG A 121 -4.41 -15.87 -9.47
N ASN A 122 -3.46 -15.45 -10.32
CA ASN A 122 -2.23 -16.17 -10.67
C ASN A 122 -1.00 -15.25 -10.56
N THR A 123 -0.88 -14.51 -9.45
CA THR A 123 0.23 -13.56 -9.26
C THR A 123 1.36 -14.19 -8.47
N LYS A 124 2.57 -14.23 -9.05
CA LYS A 124 3.79 -14.64 -8.33
C LYS A 124 3.97 -13.80 -7.06
N GLY A 125 4.33 -14.46 -5.96
CA GLY A 125 4.55 -13.83 -4.65
C GLY A 125 3.40 -14.04 -3.67
N ILE A 126 2.19 -14.28 -4.17
CA ILE A 126 1.03 -14.65 -3.36
C ILE A 126 0.32 -15.88 -3.92
N GLN A 127 -0.38 -16.59 -3.06
CA GLN A 127 -1.29 -17.67 -3.40
C GLN A 127 -2.63 -17.44 -2.73
N ARG A 128 -3.68 -18.12 -3.18
CA ARG A 128 -5.02 -17.96 -2.59
C ARG A 128 -5.69 -19.30 -2.36
N GLU A 129 -6.40 -19.42 -1.24
CA GLU A 129 -7.26 -20.54 -0.92
C GLU A 129 -8.70 -20.07 -0.77
N LYS A 130 -9.66 -20.95 -1.07
CA LYS A 130 -11.07 -20.69 -0.81
C LYS A 130 -11.45 -21.34 0.53
N ARG A 131 -11.92 -20.54 1.47
CA ARG A 131 -12.41 -20.95 2.80
C ARG A 131 -13.79 -20.35 3.02
N ASP A 132 -14.79 -21.19 3.31
CA ASP A 132 -16.19 -20.79 3.52
C ASP A 132 -16.75 -19.81 2.49
N GLY A 133 -16.42 -20.06 1.21
CA GLY A 133 -16.87 -19.21 0.11
C GLY A 133 -16.02 -17.97 -0.16
N VAL A 134 -15.09 -17.62 0.73
CA VAL A 134 -14.23 -16.44 0.65
C VAL A 134 -12.81 -16.83 0.23
N TYR A 135 -12.18 -16.03 -0.63
CA TYR A 135 -10.77 -16.21 -0.94
C TYR A 135 -9.89 -15.49 0.10
N VAL A 136 -8.95 -16.23 0.68
CA VAL A 136 -7.87 -15.71 1.51
C VAL A 136 -6.57 -15.77 0.72
N TYR A 137 -5.84 -14.67 0.70
CA TYR A 137 -4.54 -14.53 0.06
C TYR A 137 -3.43 -14.69 1.09
N TYR A 138 -2.43 -15.47 0.75
CA TYR A 138 -1.27 -15.79 1.57
C TYR A 138 0.03 -15.53 0.80
N ALA A 139 1.13 -15.38 1.52
CA ALA A 139 2.45 -15.34 0.90
C ALA A 139 2.72 -16.66 0.15
N SER A 140 3.46 -16.61 -0.96
CA SER A 140 3.92 -17.84 -1.65
C SER A 140 5.13 -18.49 -0.97
N ASN A 141 5.81 -17.81 -0.05
CA ASN A 141 6.90 -18.41 0.71
C ASN A 141 6.35 -19.51 1.63
N ALA A 142 6.88 -20.73 1.55
CA ALA A 142 6.35 -21.89 2.27
C ALA A 142 6.31 -21.69 3.79
N VAL A 143 7.35 -21.09 4.39
CA VAL A 143 7.40 -20.86 5.84
C VAL A 143 6.36 -19.83 6.27
N THR A 144 6.31 -18.69 5.58
CA THR A 144 5.32 -17.64 5.87
C THR A 144 3.89 -18.13 5.63
N TYR A 145 3.67 -18.87 4.55
CA TYR A 145 2.38 -19.46 4.21
C TYR A 145 1.85 -20.38 5.32
N GLU A 146 2.66 -21.35 5.77
CA GLU A 146 2.23 -22.28 6.83
C GLU A 146 1.96 -21.54 8.15
N GLN A 147 2.78 -20.53 8.48
CA GLN A 147 2.55 -19.69 9.66
C GLN A 147 1.23 -18.90 9.57
N GLN A 148 0.99 -18.24 8.43
CA GLN A 148 -0.23 -17.46 8.21
C GLN A 148 -1.48 -18.35 8.24
N LYS A 149 -1.41 -19.50 7.59
CA LYS A 149 -2.49 -20.47 7.51
C LYS A 149 -2.84 -21.02 8.89
N LYS A 150 -1.84 -21.53 9.63
CA LYS A 150 -2.03 -22.05 10.99
C LYS A 150 -2.64 -21.00 11.92
N ARG A 151 -2.12 -19.77 11.87
CA ARG A 151 -2.62 -18.67 12.70
C ARG A 151 -4.07 -18.31 12.35
N ARG A 152 -4.45 -18.34 11.07
CA ARG A 152 -5.83 -18.08 10.66
C ARG A 152 -6.78 -19.20 11.09
N GLU A 153 -6.35 -20.46 10.98
CA GLU A 153 -7.11 -21.61 11.48
C GLU A 153 -7.38 -21.50 12.99
N MET A 154 -6.42 -21.01 13.78
CA MET A 154 -6.62 -20.73 15.21
C MET A 154 -7.63 -19.61 15.49
N LEU A 155 -7.79 -18.64 14.58
CA LEU A 155 -8.80 -17.58 14.71
C LEU A 155 -10.20 -18.07 14.31
N GLU A 156 -10.28 -18.94 13.29
CA GLU A 156 -11.53 -19.50 12.77
C GLU A 156 -12.07 -20.62 13.69
N HIS A 157 -11.16 -21.33 14.36
CA HIS A 157 -11.46 -22.36 15.35
C HIS A 157 -10.65 -22.07 16.63
N PRO A 158 -11.05 -21.08 17.44
CA PRO A 158 -10.45 -20.91 18.75
C PRO A 158 -10.67 -22.22 19.51
N SER A 159 -9.59 -22.92 19.86
CA SER A 159 -9.71 -24.04 20.78
C SER A 159 -10.37 -23.52 22.06
N ASP A 160 -11.16 -24.36 22.73
CA ASP A 160 -11.76 -24.08 24.06
C ASP A 160 -10.74 -23.65 25.13
N GLU A 161 -9.44 -23.71 24.84
CA GLU A 161 -8.34 -23.19 25.65
C GLU A 161 -8.15 -21.66 25.55
N PHE A 162 -8.80 -20.98 24.61
CA PHE A 162 -8.81 -19.52 24.59
C PHE A 162 -9.71 -19.00 25.70
N VAL A 163 -9.07 -18.60 26.81
CA VAL A 163 -9.53 -17.57 27.76
C VAL A 163 -11.06 -17.53 27.86
N SER A 164 -11.63 -18.42 28.68
CA SER A 164 -13.05 -18.40 29.09
C SER A 164 -13.59 -16.98 29.07
N ASP A 165 -14.80 -16.75 28.53
CA ASP A 165 -15.43 -15.44 28.37
C ASP A 165 -15.20 -14.49 29.56
N THR A 166 -15.16 -15.05 30.77
CA THR A 166 -14.80 -14.34 32.00
C THR A 166 -13.41 -13.70 31.97
N LYS A 167 -12.37 -14.47 31.61
CA LYS A 167 -11.00 -13.97 31.48
C LYS A 167 -10.87 -12.96 30.32
N ALA A 168 -11.63 -13.10 29.24
CA ALA A 168 -11.59 -12.17 28.11
C ALA A 168 -12.16 -10.80 28.52
N VAL A 169 -13.29 -10.81 29.23
CA VAL A 169 -13.90 -9.61 29.83
C VAL A 169 -12.94 -8.95 30.84
N VAL A 170 -12.27 -9.73 31.69
CA VAL A 170 -11.30 -9.20 32.66
C VAL A 170 -10.13 -8.50 31.97
N ILE A 171 -9.58 -9.08 30.90
CA ILE A 171 -8.49 -8.46 30.12
C ILE A 171 -8.98 -7.18 29.45
N LEU A 172 -10.17 -7.19 28.82
CA LEU A 172 -10.74 -6.01 28.18
C LEU A 172 -10.98 -4.88 29.20
N CYS A 173 -11.53 -5.20 30.36
CA CYS A 173 -11.74 -4.23 31.44
C CYS A 173 -10.43 -3.69 32.01
N ALA A 174 -9.39 -4.52 32.13
CA ALA A 174 -8.08 -4.09 32.60
C ALA A 174 -7.44 -3.10 31.61
N LEU A 175 -7.51 -3.38 30.30
CA LEU A 175 -6.99 -2.50 29.25
C LEU A 175 -7.73 -1.16 29.20
N ILE A 176 -9.06 -1.15 29.32
CA ILE A 176 -9.86 0.09 29.33
C ILE A 176 -9.55 0.94 30.57
N LYS A 177 -9.31 0.33 31.73
CA LYS A 177 -8.93 1.05 32.96
C LYS A 177 -7.52 1.66 32.89
N TRP A 178 -6.64 1.10 32.07
CA TRP A 178 -5.26 1.57 31.93
C TRP A 178 -5.11 2.76 30.95
N PHE A 179 -6.13 3.03 30.14
CA PHE A 179 -6.21 4.17 29.22
C PHE A 179 -6.93 5.40 29.81
N ARG A 180 -7.09 5.46 31.13
CA ARG A 180 -7.69 6.60 31.85
C ARG A 180 -6.66 7.39 32.64
#